data_AF-A0A931V2Q0-F1
#
_entry.id   AF-A0A931V2Q0-F1
#
_cell.length_a   1.000
_cell.length_b   1.000
_cell.length_c   1.000
_cell.angle_alpha   90.00
_cell.angle_beta   90.00
_cell.angle_gamma   90.00
#
_symmetry.space_group_name_H-M   'P 1'
#
loop_
_entity.id
_entity.type
_entity.pdbx_description
1 polymer ?
#
loop_
_entity_poly.entity_id
_entity_poly.type
_entity_poly.pdbx_seq_one_letter_code
_entity_poly.pdbx_strand_id
1 'polypeptide(L)'
;MIVRSTPALALSVALLGCGGEDITADKTDSGVDDGTRLVVGVGGKCLDANGTTPTDGALTILWSCHGGSNQRWRLDPVTSEIRGYSGKCLDVAGAGGEGASVILYGCHGGANQKWTHDPATGQSKGLGGLCLDVEGG
;
A
#
# COMPACT_ATOMS: atom_id res chain seq x y z
N MET A 1 -6.06 -1.70 -5.85
CA MET A 1 -6.02 -1.28 -4.43
C MET A 1 -6.93 -0.08 -4.25
N ILE A 2 -7.58 0.00 -3.10
CA ILE A 2 -8.48 1.07 -2.70
C ILE A 2 -8.16 1.51 -1.27
N VAL A 3 -8.74 2.63 -0.82
CA VAL A 3 -8.83 2.95 0.60
C VAL A 3 -10.24 2.71 1.13
N ARG A 4 -10.39 2.04 2.27
CA ARG A 4 -11.70 1.79 2.87
C ARG A 4 -11.63 1.63 4.39
N SER A 5 -12.79 1.68 5.03
CA SER A 5 -12.96 1.45 6.45
C SER A 5 -12.68 -0.01 6.78
N THR A 6 -12.19 -0.27 8.00
CA THR A 6 -11.93 -1.64 8.48
C THR A 6 -13.19 -2.51 8.37
N PRO A 7 -13.17 -3.70 7.75
CA PRO A 7 -14.35 -4.56 7.74
C PRO A 7 -14.69 -5.01 9.17
N ALA A 8 -15.92 -4.72 9.60
CA ALA A 8 -16.42 -4.96 10.96
C ALA A 8 -16.72 -6.44 11.29
N LEU A 9 -16.23 -7.40 10.49
CA LEU A 9 -16.71 -8.79 10.51
C LEU A 9 -15.56 -9.81 10.54
N ALA A 10 -14.78 -9.82 11.61
CA ALA A 10 -14.17 -11.06 12.10
C ALA A 10 -14.65 -11.25 13.55
N LEU A 11 -15.73 -12.03 13.72
CA LEU A 11 -16.36 -12.32 15.01
C LEU A 11 -15.56 -13.35 15.84
N SER A 12 -14.25 -13.13 15.95
CA SER A 12 -13.36 -13.88 16.82
C SER A 12 -12.26 -12.93 17.26
N VAL A 13 -12.14 -12.77 18.58
CA VAL A 13 -11.23 -11.87 19.30
C VAL A 13 -9.87 -11.71 18.60
N ALA A 14 -9.74 -10.68 17.77
CA ALA A 14 -8.50 -10.12 17.25
C ALA A 14 -8.78 -8.64 16.93
N LEU A 15 -7.77 -7.80 17.13
CA LEU A 15 -7.85 -6.38 17.46
C LEU A 15 -8.51 -5.51 16.38
N LEU A 16 -8.78 -4.23 16.71
CA LEU A 16 -9.27 -3.13 15.86
C LEU A 16 -8.38 -2.86 14.62
N GLY A 17 -8.18 -3.87 13.79
CA GLY A 17 -7.44 -3.81 12.55
C GLY A 17 -8.37 -3.84 11.35
N CYS A 18 -7.88 -3.32 10.23
CA CYS A 18 -8.40 -3.57 8.90
C CYS A 18 -8.45 -5.09 8.68
N GLY A 19 -9.59 -5.73 8.90
CA GLY A 19 -9.73 -7.17 8.75
C GLY A 19 -9.49 -7.64 7.30
N GLY A 20 -8.93 -8.85 7.16
CA GLY A 20 -8.79 -9.57 5.89
C GLY A 20 -7.34 -9.87 5.52
N GLU A 21 -6.78 -10.95 6.08
CA GLU A 21 -5.53 -11.62 5.68
C GLU A 21 -4.38 -10.68 5.29
N ASP A 22 -3.69 -10.25 6.35
CA ASP A 22 -2.81 -9.10 6.44
C ASP A 22 -1.70 -9.01 5.40
N ILE A 23 -1.35 -7.76 5.11
CA ILE A 23 -0.17 -7.40 4.35
C ILE A 23 1.07 -7.65 5.21
N THR A 24 1.70 -8.80 5.07
CA THR A 24 2.96 -9.12 5.75
C THR A 24 4.12 -8.38 5.10
N ALA A 25 4.83 -7.60 5.90
CA ALA A 25 6.10 -7.01 5.52
C ALA A 25 7.23 -8.04 5.67
N ASP A 26 7.19 -9.17 4.97
CA ASP A 26 8.38 -10.02 4.88
C ASP A 26 8.38 -10.94 3.65
N LYS A 27 8.81 -10.37 2.53
CA LYS A 27 9.87 -11.00 1.76
C LYS A 27 10.99 -9.98 1.65
N THR A 28 11.97 -10.06 2.54
CA THR A 28 13.28 -9.44 2.27
C THR A 28 13.86 -10.12 1.03
N ASP A 29 13.85 -9.44 -0.12
CA ASP A 29 14.70 -9.84 -1.24
C ASP A 29 16.14 -9.53 -0.83
N SER A 30 16.89 -10.57 -0.50
CA SER A 30 18.30 -10.50 -0.13
C SER A 30 19.12 -9.94 -1.29
N GLY A 31 19.19 -8.61 -1.45
CA GLY A 31 19.99 -8.05 -2.54
C GLY A 31 20.07 -6.54 -2.74
N VAL A 32 19.22 -5.69 -2.15
CA VAL A 32 19.35 -4.22 -2.29
C VAL A 32 18.89 -3.50 -1.02
N ASP A 33 19.83 -3.04 -0.19
CA ASP A 33 19.55 -2.22 1.00
C ASP A 33 19.31 -0.74 0.62
N ASP A 34 18.33 -0.46 -0.26
CA ASP A 34 17.86 0.92 -0.54
C ASP A 34 16.70 1.35 0.38
N GLY A 35 16.38 0.52 1.38
CA GLY A 35 15.29 0.70 2.33
C GLY A 35 13.91 0.35 1.76
N THR A 36 13.82 -0.17 0.53
CA THR A 36 12.56 -0.68 -0.04
C THR A 36 12.34 -2.15 0.34
N ARG A 37 11.06 -2.54 0.39
CA ARG A 37 10.62 -3.91 0.66
C ARG A 37 9.43 -4.29 -0.21
N LEU A 38 9.23 -5.59 -0.36
CA LEU A 38 7.96 -6.11 -0.87
C LEU A 38 6.88 -5.93 0.20
N VAL A 39 5.70 -5.51 -0.25
CA VAL A 39 4.51 -5.34 0.60
C VAL A 39 3.56 -6.46 0.21
N VAL A 40 3.53 -7.55 0.98
CA VAL A 40 2.86 -8.81 0.60
C VAL A 40 1.45 -8.85 1.19
N GLY A 41 0.40 -8.65 0.40
CA GLY A 41 -1.00 -8.75 0.80
C GLY A 41 -1.62 -10.14 0.75
N VAL A 42 -2.95 -10.15 0.80
CA VAL A 42 -3.79 -11.36 0.74
C VAL A 42 -3.37 -12.30 -0.40
N GLY A 43 -3.39 -13.61 -0.11
CA GLY A 43 -3.00 -14.65 -1.04
C GLY A 43 -1.50 -14.66 -1.39
N GLY A 44 -0.66 -14.00 -0.58
CA GLY A 44 0.80 -13.96 -0.76
C GLY A 44 1.24 -13.14 -1.98
N LYS A 45 0.38 -12.24 -2.47
CA LYS A 45 0.64 -11.36 -3.61
C LYS A 45 1.27 -10.06 -3.15
N CYS A 46 2.01 -9.38 -4.01
CA CYS A 46 2.69 -8.14 -3.69
C CYS A 46 1.93 -6.93 -4.22
N LEU A 47 1.96 -5.82 -3.47
CA LEU A 47 1.58 -4.50 -3.95
C LEU A 47 2.42 -4.15 -5.18
N ASP A 48 1.77 -3.89 -6.30
CA ASP A 48 2.38 -3.71 -7.60
C ASP A 48 1.80 -2.46 -8.26
N ALA A 49 2.65 -1.57 -8.74
CA ALA A 49 2.24 -0.49 -9.64
C ALA A 49 2.05 -1.07 -11.04
N ASN A 50 0.80 -1.11 -11.51
CA ASN A 50 0.41 -1.82 -12.70
C ASN A 50 1.10 -1.29 -13.96
N GLY A 51 1.62 -2.22 -14.77
CA GLY A 51 2.32 -1.93 -16.01
C GLY A 51 3.84 -1.85 -15.85
N THR A 52 4.53 -1.61 -16.97
CA THR A 52 5.99 -1.65 -17.07
C THR A 52 6.63 -0.27 -17.18
N THR A 53 5.85 0.80 -16.96
CA THR A 53 6.34 2.18 -16.96
C THR A 53 5.76 2.95 -15.77
N PRO A 54 6.54 3.83 -15.13
CA PRO A 54 6.10 4.58 -13.95
C PRO A 54 5.25 5.78 -14.37
N THR A 55 4.04 5.53 -14.88
CA THR A 55 3.15 6.60 -15.36
C THR A 55 2.27 7.11 -14.22
N ASP A 56 2.11 8.43 -14.12
CA ASP A 56 1.18 9.04 -13.16
C ASP A 56 -0.25 8.59 -13.45
N GLY A 57 -0.96 8.15 -12.42
CA GLY A 57 -2.31 7.58 -12.56
C GLY A 57 -2.34 6.07 -12.79
N ALA A 58 -1.18 5.40 -12.90
CA ALA A 58 -1.15 3.94 -12.95
C ALA A 58 -1.78 3.35 -11.68
N LEU A 59 -2.74 2.44 -11.83
CA LEU A 59 -3.37 1.76 -10.70
C LEU A 59 -2.34 0.94 -9.93
N THR A 60 -2.48 0.90 -8.61
CA THR A 60 -1.80 -0.14 -7.82
C THR A 60 -2.72 -1.35 -7.64
N ILE A 61 -2.16 -2.54 -7.72
CA ILE A 61 -2.86 -3.83 -7.67
C ILE A 61 -2.14 -4.81 -6.75
N LEU A 62 -2.75 -5.97 -6.50
CA LEU A 62 -2.03 -7.14 -6.02
C LEU A 62 -1.64 -8.01 -7.20
N TRP A 63 -0.36 -8.33 -7.30
CA TRP A 63 0.17 -9.20 -8.34
C TRP A 63 1.12 -10.24 -7.77
N SER A 64 1.38 -11.32 -8.52
CA SER A 64 2.38 -12.31 -8.12
C SER A 64 3.71 -11.62 -7.82
N CYS A 65 4.30 -11.92 -6.65
CA CYS A 65 5.57 -11.35 -6.24
C CYS A 65 6.68 -11.78 -7.20
N HIS A 66 7.35 -10.82 -7.83
CA HIS A 66 8.46 -11.04 -8.77
C HIS A 66 9.69 -10.18 -8.46
N GLY A 67 9.63 -9.30 -7.46
CA GLY A 67 10.79 -8.53 -7.00
C GLY A 67 11.14 -7.31 -7.87
N GLY A 68 10.39 -7.07 -8.96
CA GLY A 68 10.60 -5.95 -9.86
C GLY A 68 10.43 -4.59 -9.19
N SER A 69 10.98 -3.53 -9.80
CA SER A 69 11.01 -2.19 -9.20
C SER A 69 9.63 -1.57 -8.94
N ASN A 70 8.61 -2.05 -9.65
CA ASN A 70 7.22 -1.66 -9.48
C ASN A 70 6.53 -2.38 -8.30
N GLN A 71 7.21 -3.30 -7.61
CA GLN A 71 6.74 -3.98 -6.39
C GLN A 71 7.52 -3.60 -5.13
N ARG A 72 8.50 -2.71 -5.25
CA ARG A 72 9.37 -2.29 -4.15
C ARG A 72 8.92 -0.94 -3.59
N TRP A 73 8.65 -0.92 -2.29
CA TRP A 73 8.07 0.23 -1.61
C TRP A 73 8.83 0.55 -0.33
N ARG A 74 8.98 1.84 -0.01
CA ARG A 74 9.55 2.32 1.26
C ARG A 74 8.61 3.34 1.87
N LEU A 75 8.40 3.26 3.19
CA LEU A 75 7.78 4.34 3.94
C LEU A 75 8.86 5.32 4.36
N ASP A 76 8.73 6.58 3.93
CA ASP A 76 9.60 7.66 4.35
C ASP A 76 9.11 8.22 5.71
N PRO A 77 9.91 8.11 6.79
CA PRO A 77 9.47 8.50 8.13
C PRO A 77 9.39 10.01 8.34
N VAL A 78 10.01 10.82 7.48
CA VAL A 78 10.01 12.28 7.57
C VAL A 78 8.78 12.85 6.88
N THR A 79 8.48 12.35 5.68
CA THR A 79 7.37 12.84 4.86
C THR A 79 6.08 12.05 5.05
N SER A 80 6.14 10.88 5.69
CA SER A 80 5.03 9.91 5.79
C SER A 80 4.52 9.46 4.42
N GLU A 81 5.36 9.45 3.40
CA GLU A 81 5.01 8.99 2.06
C GLU A 81 5.47 7.55 1.84
N ILE A 82 4.61 6.71 1.26
CA ILE A 82 5.03 5.42 0.72
C ILE A 82 5.53 5.67 -0.70
N ARG A 83 6.84 5.53 -0.91
CA ARG A 83 7.51 5.76 -2.19
C ARG A 83 7.88 4.43 -2.84
N GLY A 84 7.65 4.33 -4.14
CA GLY A 84 7.98 3.17 -4.96
C GLY A 84 8.35 3.59 -6.37
N TYR A 85 8.25 2.65 -7.31
CA TYR A 85 8.56 2.78 -8.74
C TYR A 85 8.99 4.17 -9.26
N SER A 86 10.28 4.34 -9.58
CA SER A 86 10.87 5.60 -10.04
C SER A 86 10.78 6.77 -9.03
N GLY A 87 10.66 6.46 -7.73
CA GLY A 87 10.60 7.46 -6.66
C GLY A 87 9.23 8.13 -6.49
N LYS A 88 8.19 7.60 -7.14
CA LYS A 88 6.81 8.10 -7.07
C LYS A 88 6.09 7.62 -5.81
N CYS A 89 5.00 8.28 -5.47
CA CYS A 89 4.24 8.06 -4.26
C CYS A 89 3.00 7.19 -4.50
N LEU A 90 2.65 6.41 -3.48
CA LEU A 90 1.34 5.81 -3.33
C LEU A 90 0.34 6.91 -2.98
N ASP A 91 -0.66 7.10 -3.84
CA ASP A 91 -1.54 8.28 -3.83
C ASP A 91 -3.02 7.84 -3.88
N VAL A 92 -3.85 8.37 -2.99
CA VAL A 92 -5.30 8.19 -3.06
C VAL A 92 -5.87 9.15 -4.12
N ALA A 93 -6.47 8.58 -5.16
CA ALA A 93 -6.90 9.34 -6.33
C ALA A 93 -8.02 10.35 -6.04
N GLY A 94 -7.93 11.53 -6.66
CA GLY A 94 -8.96 12.57 -6.62
C GLY A 94 -9.17 13.14 -5.20
N ALA A 95 -10.43 13.38 -4.84
CA ALA A 95 -10.79 13.83 -3.49
C ALA A 95 -10.69 12.71 -2.43
N GLY A 96 -10.47 11.46 -2.86
CA GLY A 96 -10.44 10.28 -2.00
C GLY A 96 -11.79 9.87 -1.42
N GLY A 97 -11.77 9.20 -0.28
CA GLY A 97 -12.95 8.64 0.40
C GLY A 97 -13.05 7.12 0.27
N GLU A 98 -14.08 6.55 0.89
CA GLU A 98 -14.33 5.10 0.88
C GLU A 98 -14.38 4.54 -0.55
N GLY A 99 -13.59 3.50 -0.82
CA GLY A 99 -13.49 2.86 -2.12
C GLY A 99 -12.62 3.60 -3.14
N ALA A 100 -12.04 4.76 -2.81
CA ALA A 100 -11.19 5.49 -3.75
C ALA A 100 -9.96 4.68 -4.13
N SER A 101 -9.64 4.66 -5.42
CA SER A 101 -8.47 3.94 -5.94
C SER A 101 -7.17 4.50 -5.42
N VAL A 102 -6.20 3.61 -5.22
CA VAL A 102 -4.82 3.97 -4.90
C VAL A 102 -3.96 3.80 -6.14
N ILE A 103 -3.26 4.87 -6.51
CA ILE A 103 -2.49 5.00 -7.75
C ILE A 103 -1.03 5.32 -7.47
N LEU A 104 -0.20 5.15 -8.49
CA LEU A 104 1.15 5.71 -8.55
C LEU A 104 1.06 7.15 -9.05
N TYR A 105 1.65 8.09 -8.31
CA TYR A 105 1.65 9.51 -8.72
C TYR A 105 2.92 10.24 -8.27
N GLY A 106 3.26 11.34 -8.94
CA GLY A 106 4.35 12.21 -8.50
C GLY A 106 4.15 12.67 -7.05
N CYS A 107 5.19 12.60 -6.23
CA CYS A 107 5.13 13.06 -4.85
C CYS A 107 4.95 14.58 -4.80
N HIS A 108 3.90 15.05 -4.13
CA HIS A 108 3.55 16.47 -3.98
C HIS A 108 3.28 16.89 -2.53
N GLY A 109 3.31 15.94 -1.59
CA GLY A 109 3.20 16.23 -0.15
C GLY A 109 1.78 16.45 0.34
N GLY A 110 0.77 16.29 -0.52
CA GLY A 110 -0.64 16.37 -0.13
C GLY A 110 -1.08 15.27 0.83
N ALA A 111 -2.17 15.52 1.56
CA ALA A 111 -2.70 14.59 2.57
C ALA A 111 -3.06 13.20 1.99
N ASN A 112 -3.44 13.14 0.71
CA ASN A 112 -3.75 11.91 -0.02
C ASN A 112 -2.51 11.06 -0.37
N GLN A 113 -1.30 11.52 -0.03
CA GLN A 113 -0.04 10.76 -0.14
C GLN A 113 0.57 10.42 1.22
N LYS A 114 -0.13 10.72 2.31
CA LYS A 114 0.34 10.48 3.68
C LYS A 114 -0.20 9.17 4.21
N TRP A 115 0.70 8.35 4.72
CA TRP A 115 0.41 7.01 5.20
C TRP A 115 1.08 6.76 6.54
N THR A 116 0.37 6.05 7.42
CA THR A 116 0.93 5.47 8.64
C THR A 116 0.97 3.96 8.49
N HIS A 117 2.06 3.34 8.92
CA HIS A 117 2.20 1.89 8.96
C HIS A 117 2.20 1.40 10.41
N ASP A 118 1.35 0.43 10.70
CA ASP A 118 1.34 -0.27 11.98
C ASP A 118 2.14 -1.58 11.83
N PRO A 119 3.33 -1.68 12.45
CA PRO A 119 4.15 -2.89 12.35
C PRO A 119 3.57 -4.09 13.11
N ALA A 120 2.64 -3.88 14.06
CA ALA A 120 2.01 -4.98 14.79
C ALA A 120 0.97 -5.72 13.94
N THR A 121 0.31 -5.01 13.03
CA THR A 121 -0.74 -5.55 12.16
C THR A 121 -0.33 -5.62 10.68
N GLY A 122 0.78 -4.98 10.30
CA GLY A 122 1.18 -4.84 8.89
C GLY A 122 0.35 -3.81 8.11
N GLN A 123 -0.63 -3.16 8.76
CA GLN A 123 -1.60 -2.32 8.09
C GLN A 123 -1.03 -0.96 7.72
N SER A 124 -1.50 -0.42 6.59
CA SER A 124 -1.20 0.95 6.18
C SER A 124 -2.50 1.74 6.09
N LYS A 125 -2.56 2.89 6.78
CA LYS A 125 -3.72 3.80 6.79
C LYS A 125 -3.35 5.12 6.15
N GLY A 126 -4.23 5.65 5.31
CA GLY A 126 -4.02 6.87 4.55
C GLY A 126 -5.06 7.94 4.86
N LEU A 127 -5.47 8.67 3.82
CA LEU A 127 -6.43 9.76 3.88
C LEU A 127 -7.69 9.40 4.69
N GLY A 128 -8.03 10.22 5.68
CA GLY A 128 -9.21 10.01 6.52
C GLY A 128 -9.11 8.82 7.49
N GLY A 129 -7.93 8.23 7.68
CA GLY A 129 -7.73 7.05 8.51
C GLY A 129 -8.16 5.73 7.84
N LEU A 130 -8.48 5.78 6.55
CA LEU A 130 -8.90 4.63 5.77
C LEU A 130 -7.72 3.70 5.47
N CYS A 131 -7.98 2.39 5.46
CA CYS A 131 -7.00 1.33 5.24
C CYS A 131 -6.69 1.16 3.76
N LEU A 132 -5.42 0.97 3.42
CA LEU A 132 -5.02 0.44 2.12
C LEU A 132 -5.51 -1.01 1.99
N ASP A 133 -6.34 -1.28 1.00
CA ASP A 133 -7.03 -2.55 0.86
C ASP A 133 -7.19 -2.98 -0.61
N VAL A 134 -7.65 -4.21 -0.81
CA VAL A 134 -8.01 -4.77 -2.10
C VAL A 134 -9.49 -4.51 -2.37
N GLU A 135 -9.82 -4.20 -3.62
CA GLU A 135 -11.22 -4.09 -4.04
C GLU A 135 -11.87 -5.48 -4.00
N GLY A 136 -13.00 -5.61 -3.28
CA GLY A 136 -13.75 -6.87 -3.18
C GLY A 136 -13.25 -7.87 -2.13
N GLY A 137 -12.37 -7.44 -1.20
CA GLY A 137 -11.96 -8.22 -0.03
C GLY A 137 -13.00 -8.22 1.09
#